data_AF-A0A061CUL6-F1
#
_entry.id   AF-A0A061CUL6-F1
#
_cell.length_a   1.000
_cell.length_b   1.000
_cell.length_c   1.000
_cell.angle_alpha   90.00
_cell.angle_beta   90.00
_cell.angle_gamma   90.00
#
_symmetry.space_group_name_H-M   'P 1'
#
loop_
_entity.id
_entity.type
_entity.pdbx_description
1 polymer ?
#
loop_
_entity_poly.entity_id
_entity_poly.type
_entity_poly.pdbx_seq_one_letter_code
_entity_poly.pdbx_strand_id
1 'polypeptide(L)'
;MGTDAIARGDALVWQQGLLIAIGLLVCLVLIVGFPLLVTRLLHSLLHRIEQIADGDGDLRVRLDVLSRDELGKLSHAFNRFLDKLQPLIKEVGRATGEVADSAQSLAEMATANDRLISSEHVAVDQVSTAATEMGAAVHEVARNVQNAADAARQAEVQSR
;
A
#
# COMPACT_ATOMS: atom_id res chain seq x y z
N MET A 1 7.19 -58.81 -71.29
CA MET A 1 6.50 -57.52 -71.57
C MET A 1 5.42 -57.17 -70.55
N GLY A 2 4.68 -58.12 -69.96
CA GLY A 2 3.65 -57.80 -68.94
C GLY A 2 4.17 -57.57 -67.50
N THR A 3 5.27 -58.22 -67.11
CA THR A 3 5.80 -58.17 -65.73
C THR A 3 6.40 -56.80 -65.36
N ASP A 4 7.04 -56.13 -66.31
CA ASP A 4 7.66 -54.82 -66.07
C ASP A 4 6.62 -53.68 -65.95
N ALA A 5 5.44 -53.88 -66.54
CA ALA A 5 4.33 -52.95 -66.45
C ALA A 5 3.64 -53.02 -65.07
N ILE A 6 3.52 -54.23 -64.50
CA ILE A 6 2.94 -54.46 -63.17
C ILE A 6 3.89 -53.92 -62.08
N ALA A 7 5.20 -54.17 -62.20
CA ALA A 7 6.19 -53.70 -61.22
C ALA A 7 6.27 -52.16 -61.13
N ARG A 8 6.07 -51.44 -62.24
CA ARG A 8 5.98 -49.96 -62.23
C ARG A 8 4.68 -49.45 -61.60
N GLY A 9 3.58 -50.18 -61.76
CA GLY A 9 2.30 -49.86 -61.12
C GLY A 9 2.39 -49.94 -59.59
N ASP A 10 2.97 -51.03 -59.07
CA ASP A 10 3.14 -51.22 -57.62
C ASP A 10 4.03 -50.15 -56.99
N ALA A 11 5.12 -49.78 -57.68
CA ALA A 11 6.02 -48.71 -57.22
C ALA A 11 5.32 -47.35 -57.11
N LEU A 12 4.44 -47.02 -58.07
CA LEU A 12 3.67 -45.77 -58.05
C LEU A 12 2.63 -45.75 -56.91
N VAL A 13 1.97 -46.88 -56.65
CA VAL A 13 0.99 -46.99 -55.55
C VAL A 13 1.67 -46.85 -54.18
N TRP A 14 2.84 -47.45 -54.00
CA TRP A 14 3.63 -47.30 -52.76
C TRP A 14 4.13 -45.87 -52.56
N GLN A 15 4.58 -45.20 -53.62
CA GLN A 15 4.99 -43.79 -53.55
C GLN A 15 3.82 -42.87 -53.18
N GLN A 16 2.65 -43.08 -53.78
CA GLN A 16 1.44 -42.31 -53.45
C GLN A 16 1.00 -42.54 -52.00
N GLY A 17 1.03 -43.80 -51.53
CA GLY A 17 0.71 -44.13 -50.14
C GLY A 17 1.64 -43.45 -49.13
N LEU A 18 2.95 -43.41 -49.41
CA LEU A 18 3.94 -42.76 -48.56
C LEU A 18 3.73 -41.25 -48.48
N LEU A 19 3.43 -40.59 -49.61
CA LEU A 19 3.14 -39.15 -49.63
C LEU A 19 1.88 -38.80 -48.81
N ILE A 20 0.82 -39.61 -48.94
CA ILE A 20 -0.42 -39.43 -48.17
C ILE A 20 -0.13 -39.63 -46.68
N ALA A 21 0.64 -40.66 -46.32
CA ALA A 21 0.99 -40.94 -44.92
C ALA A 21 1.81 -39.78 -44.28
N ILE A 22 2.79 -39.22 -45.01
CA ILE A 22 3.55 -38.06 -44.55
C ILE A 22 2.64 -36.83 -44.41
N GLY A 23 1.77 -36.59 -45.41
CA GLY A 23 0.81 -35.48 -45.35
C GLY A 23 -0.13 -35.57 -44.15
N LEU A 24 -0.65 -36.76 -43.86
CA LEU A 24 -1.48 -37.02 -42.68
C LEU A 24 -0.70 -36.84 -41.38
N LEU A 25 0.55 -37.29 -41.32
CA LEU A 25 1.42 -37.11 -40.15
C LEU A 25 1.68 -35.62 -39.89
N VAL A 26 2.01 -34.84 -40.93
CA VAL A 26 2.23 -33.39 -40.79
C VAL A 26 0.94 -32.70 -40.34
N CYS A 27 -0.20 -33.07 -40.91
CA CYS A 27 -1.49 -32.51 -40.53
C CYS A 27 -1.83 -32.84 -39.06
N LEU A 28 -1.57 -34.08 -38.62
CA LEU A 28 -1.73 -34.50 -37.22
C LEU A 28 -0.82 -33.69 -36.30
N VAL A 29 0.45 -33.51 -36.65
CA VAL A 29 1.40 -32.72 -35.85
C VAL A 29 0.97 -31.26 -35.76
N LEU A 30 0.46 -30.66 -36.83
CA LEU A 30 -0.04 -29.30 -36.81
C LEU A 30 -1.32 -29.17 -35.98
N ILE A 31 -2.27 -30.11 -36.12
CA ILE A 31 -3.53 -30.12 -35.38
C ILE A 31 -3.30 -30.32 -33.89
N VAL A 32 -2.32 -31.12 -33.47
CA VAL A 32 -2.06 -31.39 -32.05
C VAL A 32 -1.04 -30.40 -31.46
N GLY A 33 0.05 -30.11 -32.18
CA GLY A 33 1.16 -29.32 -31.68
C GLY A 33 0.86 -27.81 -31.62
N PHE A 34 0.16 -27.26 -32.62
CA PHE A 34 -0.10 -25.82 -32.68
C PHE A 34 -1.06 -25.34 -31.56
N PRO A 35 -2.18 -26.03 -31.27
CA PRO A 35 -3.05 -25.63 -30.17
C PRO A 35 -2.36 -25.74 -28.82
N LEU A 36 -1.53 -26.76 -28.58
CA LEU A 36 -0.82 -26.93 -27.31
C LEU A 36 0.10 -25.74 -27.01
N LEU A 37 0.76 -25.18 -28.03
CA LEU A 37 1.63 -24.02 -27.85
C LEU A 37 0.82 -22.75 -27.54
N VAL A 38 -0.24 -22.49 -28.30
CA VAL A 38 -1.08 -21.29 -28.15
C VAL A 38 -1.89 -21.31 -26.86
N THR A 39 -2.57 -22.43 -26.58
CA THR A 39 -3.40 -22.59 -25.39
C THR A 39 -2.58 -22.51 -24.11
N ARG A 40 -1.37 -23.07 -24.08
CA ARG A 40 -0.48 -22.98 -22.90
C ARG A 40 -0.13 -21.54 -22.55
N LEU A 41 0.16 -20.69 -23.54
CA LEU A 41 0.49 -19.29 -23.29
C LEU A 41 -0.73 -18.49 -22.81
N LEU A 42 -1.90 -18.72 -23.43
CA LEU A 42 -3.15 -18.10 -22.99
C LEU A 42 -3.52 -18.52 -21.56
N HIS A 43 -3.36 -19.80 -21.23
CA HIS A 43 -3.64 -20.29 -19.87
C HIS A 43 -2.67 -19.68 -18.85
N SER A 44 -1.40 -19.52 -19.21
CA SER A 44 -0.43 -18.83 -18.34
C SER A 44 -0.77 -17.36 -18.13
N LEU A 45 -1.18 -16.65 -19.18
CA LEU A 45 -1.67 -15.27 -19.10
C LEU A 45 -2.89 -15.15 -18.19
N LEU A 46 -3.89 -15.99 -18.43
CA LEU A 46 -5.16 -15.99 -17.71
C LEU A 46 -4.91 -16.29 -16.22
N HIS A 47 -4.15 -17.34 -15.92
CA HIS A 47 -3.80 -17.70 -14.55
C HIS A 47 -3.06 -16.58 -13.82
N ARG A 48 -2.17 -15.85 -14.50
CA ARG A 48 -1.48 -14.70 -13.88
C ARG A 48 -2.42 -13.54 -13.60
N ILE A 49 -3.35 -13.27 -14.51
CA ILE A 49 -4.35 -12.22 -14.31
C ILE A 49 -5.27 -12.60 -13.14
N GLU A 50 -5.71 -13.85 -13.04
CA GLU A 50 -6.48 -14.36 -11.91
C GLU A 50 -5.71 -14.22 -10.59
N GLN A 51 -4.45 -14.65 -10.54
CA GLN A 51 -3.62 -14.47 -9.34
C GLN A 51 -3.51 -13.00 -8.91
N ILE A 52 -3.35 -12.08 -9.85
CA ILE A 52 -3.29 -10.64 -9.55
C ILE A 52 -4.66 -10.12 -9.08
N ALA A 53 -5.75 -10.58 -9.69
CA ALA A 53 -7.11 -10.18 -9.33
C ALA A 53 -7.51 -10.69 -7.93
N ASP A 54 -7.07 -11.90 -7.57
CA ASP A 54 -7.29 -12.51 -6.26
C ASP A 54 -6.37 -11.92 -5.17
N GLY A 55 -5.41 -11.08 -5.55
CA GLY A 55 -4.51 -10.35 -4.65
C GLY A 55 -3.26 -11.12 -4.21
N ASP A 56 -3.10 -12.37 -4.63
CA ASP A 56 -1.96 -13.25 -4.28
C ASP A 56 -0.89 -13.32 -5.38
N GLY A 57 -1.03 -12.48 -6.42
CA GLY A 57 -0.16 -12.49 -7.58
C GLY A 57 1.22 -11.91 -7.31
N ASP A 58 2.26 -12.73 -7.46
CA ASP A 58 3.64 -12.24 -7.49
C ASP A 58 3.87 -11.41 -8.76
N LEU A 59 3.73 -10.10 -8.61
CA LEU A 59 3.92 -9.13 -9.68
C LEU A 59 5.34 -9.13 -10.24
N ARG A 60 6.33 -9.81 -9.65
CA ARG A 60 7.72 -9.89 -10.15
C ARG A 60 7.88 -10.89 -11.27
N VAL A 61 6.97 -11.84 -11.41
CA VAL A 61 7.07 -12.83 -12.47
C VAL A 61 6.60 -12.21 -13.79
N ARG A 62 7.38 -12.42 -14.84
CA ARG A 62 7.11 -11.93 -16.20
C ARG A 62 6.67 -13.09 -17.09
N LEU A 63 6.00 -12.76 -18.19
CA LEU A 63 5.71 -13.71 -19.26
C LEU A 63 6.88 -13.82 -20.21
N ASP A 64 7.20 -15.05 -20.61
CA ASP A 64 8.20 -15.32 -21.64
C ASP A 64 7.70 -14.84 -23.01
N VAL A 65 8.54 -14.06 -23.70
CA VAL A 65 8.26 -13.56 -25.04
C VAL A 65 8.88 -14.53 -26.06
N LEU A 66 8.18 -15.63 -26.32
CA LEU A 66 8.66 -16.73 -27.17
C LEU A 66 8.31 -16.57 -28.66
N SER A 67 7.40 -15.66 -29.00
CA SER A 67 6.92 -15.46 -30.37
C SER A 67 7.01 -14.01 -30.81
N ARG A 68 7.07 -13.78 -32.14
CA ARG A 68 7.06 -12.45 -32.79
C ARG A 68 5.68 -12.05 -33.32
N ASP A 69 4.67 -12.87 -33.03
CA ASP A 69 3.28 -12.68 -33.42
C ASP A 69 2.50 -11.83 -32.39
N GLU A 70 1.18 -11.84 -32.52
CA GLU A 70 0.23 -11.17 -31.62
C GLU A 70 0.38 -11.62 -30.16
N LEU A 71 0.71 -12.89 -29.91
CA LEU A 71 0.90 -13.41 -28.56
C LEU A 71 2.19 -12.85 -27.95
N GLY A 72 3.26 -12.73 -28.75
CA GLY A 72 4.47 -12.04 -28.35
C GLY A 72 4.22 -10.58 -27.95
N LYS A 73 3.45 -9.86 -28.76
CA LYS A 73 3.04 -8.47 -28.47
C LYS A 73 2.21 -8.37 -27.19
N LEU A 74 1.31 -9.32 -26.96
CA LEU A 74 0.48 -9.39 -25.76
C LEU A 74 1.33 -9.62 -24.50
N SER A 75 2.24 -10.59 -24.51
CA SER A 75 3.20 -10.81 -23.42
C SER A 75 4.02 -9.55 -23.12
N HIS A 76 4.46 -8.85 -24.16
CA HIS A 76 5.23 -7.62 -24.00
C HIS A 76 4.40 -6.47 -23.40
N ALA A 77 3.15 -6.32 -23.83
CA ALA A 77 2.22 -5.34 -23.27
C ALA A 77 1.88 -5.64 -21.80
N PHE A 78 1.68 -6.91 -21.45
CA PHE A 78 1.43 -7.36 -20.08
C PHE A 78 2.64 -7.09 -19.17
N ASN A 79 3.85 -7.43 -19.61
CA ASN A 79 5.06 -7.14 -18.85
C ASN A 79 5.24 -5.64 -18.61
N ARG A 80 5.00 -4.80 -19.64
CA ARG A 80 5.03 -3.33 -19.50
C ARG A 80 3.95 -2.80 -18.56
N PHE A 81 2.79 -3.44 -18.50
CA PHE A 81 1.76 -3.12 -17.52
C PHE A 81 2.26 -3.41 -16.09
N LEU A 82 2.86 -4.58 -15.86
CA LEU A 82 3.47 -4.92 -14.56
C LEU A 82 4.59 -3.97 -14.15
N ASP A 83 5.44 -3.55 -15.10
CA ASP A 83 6.53 -2.59 -14.84
C ASP A 83 6.00 -1.23 -14.34
N LYS A 84 4.76 -0.86 -14.72
CA LYS A 84 4.09 0.36 -14.23
C LYS A 84 3.30 0.11 -12.96
N LEU A 85 2.70 -1.07 -12.79
CA LEU A 85 1.88 -1.39 -11.63
C LEU A 85 2.72 -1.59 -10.36
N GLN A 86 3.84 -2.30 -10.45
CA GLN A 86 4.74 -2.55 -9.33
C GLN A 86 5.18 -1.30 -8.56
N PRO A 87 5.72 -0.24 -9.22
CA PRO A 87 6.15 0.96 -8.51
C PRO A 87 4.98 1.69 -7.84
N LEU A 88 3.79 1.70 -8.46
CA LEU A 88 2.59 2.29 -7.87
C LEU A 88 2.19 1.57 -6.59
N ILE A 89 2.17 0.23 -6.59
CA ILE A 89 1.87 -0.56 -5.38
C ILE A 89 2.93 -0.31 -4.30
N LYS A 90 4.22 -0.23 -4.67
CA LYS A 90 5.29 0.08 -3.73
C LYS A 90 5.14 1.48 -3.13
N GLU A 91 4.73 2.45 -3.93
CA GLU A 91 4.51 3.82 -3.49
C GLU A 91 3.30 3.93 -2.56
N VAL A 92 2.20 3.23 -2.86
CA VAL A 92 1.06 3.11 -1.94
C VAL A 92 1.50 2.49 -0.61
N GLY A 93 2.28 1.41 -0.65
CA GLY A 93 2.85 0.80 0.56
C GLY A 93 3.69 1.78 1.39
N ARG A 94 4.59 2.53 0.73
CA ARG A 94 5.40 3.58 1.38
C ARG A 94 4.53 4.66 2.02
N ALA A 95 3.57 5.21 1.27
CA ALA A 95 2.68 6.26 1.75
C ALA A 95 1.83 5.78 2.94
N THR A 96 1.37 4.53 2.92
CA THR A 96 0.62 3.94 4.04
C THR A 96 1.50 3.81 5.28
N GLY A 97 2.78 3.44 5.12
CA GLY A 97 3.76 3.43 6.21
C GLY A 97 4.00 4.83 6.80
N GLU A 98 4.19 5.85 5.95
CA GLU A 98 4.38 7.24 6.40
C GLU A 98 3.17 7.77 7.17
N VAL A 99 1.95 7.40 6.76
CA VAL A 99 0.71 7.73 7.49
C VAL A 99 0.67 7.03 8.85
N ALA A 100 1.06 5.75 8.93
CA ALA A 100 1.11 5.02 10.19
C ALA A 100 2.13 5.63 11.17
N ASP A 101 3.33 5.97 10.69
CA ASP A 101 4.37 6.63 11.48
C ASP A 101 3.90 8.01 11.97
N SER A 102 3.23 8.79 11.10
CA SER A 102 2.68 10.09 11.46
C SER A 102 1.58 9.97 12.52
N ALA A 103 0.71 8.96 12.42
CA ALA A 103 -0.34 8.69 13.39
C ALA A 103 0.24 8.29 14.76
N GLN A 104 1.31 7.49 14.77
CA GLN A 104 2.03 7.12 15.98
C GLN A 104 2.65 8.35 16.67
N SER A 105 3.34 9.19 15.90
CA SER A 105 3.91 10.45 16.41
C SER A 105 2.84 11.39 16.97
N LEU A 106 1.67 11.47 16.30
CA LEU A 106 0.53 12.26 16.79
C LEU A 106 -0.01 11.72 18.12
N ALA A 107 -0.11 10.40 18.29
CA ALA A 107 -0.54 9.78 19.54
C ALA A 107 0.44 10.05 20.70
N GLU A 108 1.74 10.04 20.41
CA GLU A 108 2.79 10.39 21.37
C GLU A 108 2.71 11.87 21.78
N MET A 109 2.53 12.78 20.80
CA MET A 109 2.32 14.20 21.07
C MET A 109 1.05 14.45 21.88
N ALA A 110 -0.06 13.78 21.58
CA ALA A 110 -1.29 13.88 22.35
C ALA A 110 -1.08 13.46 23.81
N THR A 111 -0.40 12.34 24.03
CA THR A 111 -0.06 11.84 25.38
C THR A 111 0.84 12.83 26.13
N ALA A 112 1.81 13.44 25.46
CA ALA A 112 2.67 14.47 26.05
C ALA A 112 1.86 15.73 26.40
N ASN A 113 0.94 16.13 25.52
CA ASN A 113 0.09 17.28 25.73
C ASN A 113 -0.86 17.10 26.93
N ASP A 114 -1.44 15.90 27.10
CA ASP A 114 -2.27 15.59 28.27
C ASP A 114 -1.51 15.74 29.58
N ARG A 115 -0.22 15.34 29.61
CA ARG A 115 0.64 15.52 30.78
C ARG A 115 0.93 17.00 31.05
N LEU A 116 1.16 17.79 29.98
CA LEU A 116 1.37 19.23 30.11
C LEU A 116 0.12 19.93 30.65
N ILE A 117 -1.06 19.61 30.13
CA ILE A 117 -2.34 20.15 30.60
C ILE A 117 -2.56 19.80 32.07
N SER A 118 -2.27 18.56 32.48
CA SER A 118 -2.37 18.17 33.90
C SER A 118 -1.43 18.98 34.79
N SER A 119 -0.22 19.28 34.34
CA SER A 119 0.72 20.14 35.08
C SER A 119 0.26 21.60 35.12
N GLU A 120 -0.31 22.11 34.02
CA GLU A 120 -0.87 23.46 33.94
C GLU A 120 -2.03 23.63 34.92
N HIS A 121 -2.93 22.66 35.01
CA HIS A 121 -4.01 22.68 36.01
C HIS A 121 -3.49 22.83 37.45
N VAL A 122 -2.45 22.07 37.81
CA VAL A 122 -1.82 22.19 39.13
C VAL A 122 -1.21 23.59 39.34
N ALA A 123 -0.56 24.15 38.32
CA ALA A 123 -0.01 25.50 38.40
C ALA A 123 -1.11 26.57 38.56
N VAL A 124 -2.22 26.44 37.83
CA VAL A 124 -3.38 27.34 37.94
C VAL A 124 -4.00 27.26 39.34
N ASP A 125 -4.16 26.06 39.90
CA ASP A 125 -4.68 25.89 41.27
C ASP A 125 -3.77 26.56 42.31
N GLN A 126 -2.45 26.47 42.14
CA GLN A 126 -1.49 27.17 42.99
C GLN A 126 -1.59 28.68 42.87
N VAL A 127 -1.73 29.21 41.65
CA VAL A 127 -1.92 30.66 41.42
C VAL A 127 -3.21 31.14 42.06
N SER A 128 -4.30 30.37 41.96
CA SER A 128 -5.59 30.68 42.60
C SER A 128 -5.47 30.73 44.13
N THR A 129 -4.74 29.76 44.71
CA THR A 129 -4.46 29.75 46.15
C THR A 129 -3.63 30.96 46.56
N ALA A 130 -2.55 31.27 45.84
CA ALA A 130 -1.72 32.45 46.11
C ALA A 130 -2.53 33.76 45.99
N ALA A 131 -3.42 33.88 45.00
CA ALA A 131 -4.30 35.03 44.86
C ALA A 131 -5.26 35.17 46.05
N THR A 132 -5.77 34.06 46.58
CA THR A 132 -6.63 34.03 47.77
C THR A 132 -5.86 34.49 49.01
N GLU A 133 -4.64 33.98 49.22
CA GLU A 133 -3.76 34.40 50.32
C GLU A 133 -3.37 35.88 50.22
N MET A 134 -3.04 36.34 49.01
CA MET A 134 -2.75 37.75 48.75
C MET A 134 -3.97 38.64 49.06
N GLY A 135 -5.18 38.21 48.68
CA GLY A 135 -6.41 38.92 49.00
C GLY A 135 -6.64 39.04 50.51
N ALA A 136 -6.39 37.96 51.25
CA ALA A 136 -6.45 37.96 52.71
C ALA A 136 -5.42 38.92 53.33
N ALA A 137 -4.17 38.88 52.86
CA ALA A 137 -3.11 39.78 53.31
C ALA A 137 -3.45 41.25 53.05
N VAL A 138 -4.01 41.57 51.87
CA VAL A 138 -4.48 42.93 51.55
C VAL A 138 -5.60 43.37 52.50
N HIS A 139 -6.55 42.48 52.81
CA HIS A 139 -7.63 42.79 53.76
C HIS A 139 -7.09 43.02 55.18
N GLU A 140 -6.11 42.23 55.62
CA GLU A 140 -5.43 42.41 56.90
C GLU A 140 -4.68 43.74 56.96
N VAL A 141 -3.93 44.10 55.91
CA VAL A 141 -3.24 45.39 55.80
C VAL A 141 -4.23 46.56 55.85
N ALA A 142 -5.34 46.48 55.12
CA ALA A 142 -6.38 47.51 55.15
C ALA A 142 -6.98 47.68 56.56
N ARG A 143 -7.25 46.57 57.26
CA ARG A 143 -7.74 46.60 58.65
C ARG A 143 -6.71 47.22 59.59
N ASN A 144 -5.43 46.91 59.42
CA ASN A 144 -4.36 47.48 60.23
C ASN A 144 -4.22 48.99 60.02
N VAL A 145 -4.33 49.46 58.78
CA VAL A 145 -4.33 50.90 58.44
C VAL A 145 -5.53 51.61 59.07
N GLN A 146 -6.73 51.01 59.03
CA GLN A 146 -7.93 51.57 59.66
C GLN A 146 -7.76 51.69 61.19
N ASN A 147 -7.28 50.62 61.84
CA ASN A 147 -7.01 50.63 63.28
C ASN A 147 -5.97 51.70 63.66
N ALA A 148 -4.91 51.85 62.86
CA ALA A 148 -3.89 52.88 63.08
C ALA A 148 -4.46 54.30 62.94
N ALA A 149 -5.31 54.55 61.95
CA ALA A 149 -5.98 55.83 61.77
C ALA A 149 -6.94 56.16 62.93
N ASP A 150 -7.65 55.15 63.45
CA ASP A 150 -8.55 55.32 64.60
C ASP A 150 -7.77 55.58 65.90
N ALA A 151 -6.66 54.88 66.12
CA ALA A 151 -5.75 55.13 67.25
C ALA A 151 -5.15 56.55 67.20
N ALA A 152 -4.71 57.00 66.02
CA ALA A 152 -4.20 58.36 65.82
C ALA A 152 -5.26 59.42 66.17
N ARG A 153 -6.52 59.22 65.73
CA ARG A 153 -7.64 60.12 66.08
C ARG A 153 -7.92 60.14 67.59
N GLN A 154 -7.90 58.99 68.26
CA GLN A 154 -8.10 58.94 69.72
C GLN A 154 -7.00 59.67 70.48
N ALA A 155 -5.73 59.52 70.07
CA ALA A 155 -4.61 60.22 70.69
C ALA A 155 -4.72 61.74 70.51
N GLU A 156 -5.16 62.21 69.34
CA GLU A 156 -5.41 63.63 69.07
C GLU A 156 -6.50 64.20 69.99
N VAL A 157 -7.58 63.44 70.25
CA VAL A 157 -8.65 63.84 71.16
C VAL A 157 -8.17 63.90 72.62
N GLN A 158 -7.32 62.97 73.07
CA GLN A 158 -6.78 62.98 74.43
C GLN A 158 -5.72 64.06 74.68
N SER A 159 -5.08 64.58 73.63
CA SER A 159 -4.03 65.60 73.75
C SER A 159 -4.58 67.03 73.82
N ARG A 160 -5.90 67.23 73.72
CA ARG A 160 -6.60 68.52 73.87
C ARG A 160 -7.26 68.63 75.24
#